data_AF-W2W6K3-F1
#
_entry.id   AF-W2W6K3-F1
#
_cell.length_a   1.000
_cell.length_b   1.000
_cell.length_c   1.000
_cell.angle_alpha   90.00
_cell.angle_beta   90.00
_cell.angle_gamma   90.00
#
_symmetry.space_group_name_H-M   'P 1'
#
loop_
_entity.id
_entity.type
_entity.pdbx_description
1 polymer ?
#
loop_
_entity_poly.entity_id
_entity_poly.type
_entity_poly.pdbx_seq_one_letter_code
_entity_poly.pdbx_strand_id
1 'polypeptide(L)'
;MPIGSHFELEKKPASAVTSALSPDASTTSPLLSPSKPVSDTLHPDASMPSVLRANAPASSVVLRPNTPVASALSSGSPVTSVLHPDTPEQGRLNPLVPFTVKATTQLFSEYEETFPQHGKNEPGQHYRIENTEVLTQPGNRDKGSVLIICVLNDAQSWGKNRTMEDFFKLIGSFEYPKAKVSIALLTSSMVEFTKAKQLFGSYIEQYPRLSVIFRNDFSPGGLTRANRHIHSLQASRRRMLARYRNYALLSTMESWHQHVLWVDADVPVIPPGLVLKMVKSGRDIVEPLCVCNIRGRWVNYDRNAWVGQRKVRSANDKDFVPGPLNARSFHNLPDRSKPFVPLDSVGGTMLYVRADIHRQGVMFPVHYVIGSEWGWEGYDGIETEGLCYSAHFLGYKCWGMPQDAIQHVW
;
A
#
# COMPACT_ATOMS: atom_id res chain seq x y z
N MET A 1 22.81 2.40 31.97
CA MET A 1 23.38 1.08 31.62
C MET A 1 23.25 0.90 30.12
N PRO A 2 24.35 0.71 29.36
CA PRO A 2 24.27 0.60 27.91
C PRO A 2 24.17 -0.87 27.49
N ILE A 3 23.26 -1.19 26.57
CA ILE A 3 23.18 -2.50 25.91
C ILE A 3 23.31 -2.28 24.41
N GLY A 4 24.50 -2.63 23.90
CA GLY A 4 24.75 -3.40 22.68
C GLY A 4 24.23 -2.88 21.34
N SER A 5 25.02 -2.03 20.69
CA SER A 5 25.03 -1.90 19.23
C SER A 5 26.28 -2.61 18.68
N HIS A 6 26.13 -3.76 18.02
CA HIS A 6 27.20 -4.40 17.27
C HIS A 6 26.80 -4.55 15.81
N PHE A 7 27.41 -3.75 14.95
CA PHE A 7 27.78 -4.09 13.58
C PHE A 7 28.94 -3.16 13.20
N GLU A 8 30.15 -3.55 13.59
CA GLU A 8 31.40 -3.05 13.02
C GLU A 8 31.67 -3.82 11.73
N LEU A 9 31.86 -3.09 10.63
CA LEU A 9 32.41 -3.64 9.38
C LEU A 9 33.90 -3.31 9.37
N GLU A 10 34.72 -4.34 9.54
CA GLU A 10 36.17 -4.29 9.35
C GLU A 10 36.51 -3.86 7.91
N LYS A 11 37.33 -2.81 7.81
CA LYS A 11 38.04 -2.45 6.58
C LYS A 11 39.30 -3.31 6.48
N LYS A 12 39.55 -3.91 5.31
CA LYS A 12 40.90 -4.26 4.86
C LYS A 12 41.17 -3.69 3.45
N PRO A 13 42.42 -3.27 3.17
CA PRO A 13 42.74 -2.37 2.07
C PRO A 13 43.00 -3.14 0.76
N ALA A 14 42.55 -2.56 -0.36
CA ALA A 14 42.97 -2.99 -1.69
C ALA A 14 44.18 -2.14 -2.13
N SER A 15 45.25 -2.84 -2.51
CA SER A 15 46.51 -2.31 -3.03
C SER A 15 46.35 -1.69 -4.41
N ALA A 16 47.11 -0.62 -4.62
CA ALA A 16 47.27 0.09 -5.88
C ALA A 16 47.87 -0.80 -6.98
N VAL A 17 47.34 -0.67 -8.20
CA VAL A 17 48.12 -0.83 -9.44
C VAL A 17 47.72 0.30 -10.39
N THR A 18 48.66 1.21 -10.58
CA THR A 18 48.70 2.22 -11.64
C THR A 18 49.15 1.57 -12.95
N SER A 19 48.42 1.82 -14.04
CA SER A 19 49.08 2.06 -15.34
C SER A 19 48.20 2.96 -16.19
N ALA A 20 48.79 4.08 -16.59
CA ALA A 20 48.27 5.03 -17.55
C ALA A 20 48.68 4.60 -18.97
N LEU A 21 47.85 4.91 -19.96
CA LEU A 21 48.23 5.42 -21.29
C LEU A 21 46.94 5.70 -22.11
N SER A 22 46.82 6.93 -22.59
CA SER A 22 45.84 7.46 -23.56
C SER A 22 46.45 7.44 -24.99
N PRO A 23 45.88 8.07 -26.04
CA PRO A 23 44.49 8.25 -26.53
C PRO A 23 44.36 7.87 -28.04
N ASP A 24 43.30 8.36 -28.72
CA ASP A 24 43.08 8.49 -30.19
C ASP A 24 42.38 7.28 -30.89
N ALA A 25 41.42 7.42 -31.81
CA ALA A 25 40.84 8.55 -32.54
C ALA A 25 39.41 8.23 -33.06
N SER A 26 38.67 9.32 -33.32
CA SER A 26 37.56 9.55 -34.26
C SER A 26 37.06 8.43 -35.20
N THR A 27 35.72 8.32 -35.35
CA THR A 27 35.00 8.57 -36.64
C THR A 27 33.47 8.56 -36.50
N THR A 28 32.86 9.72 -36.75
CA THR A 28 31.65 10.02 -37.56
C THR A 28 30.50 9.00 -37.72
N SER A 29 29.28 9.49 -37.41
CA SER A 29 27.92 8.99 -37.71
C SER A 29 27.59 8.96 -39.23
N PRO A 30 26.42 8.44 -39.71
CA PRO A 30 25.13 9.12 -39.52
C PRO A 30 23.87 8.24 -39.36
N LEU A 31 22.80 8.95 -38.97
CA LEU A 31 21.39 8.57 -38.87
C LEU A 31 20.80 7.91 -40.13
N LEU A 32 19.80 7.05 -39.94
CA LEU A 32 18.57 7.04 -40.74
C LEU A 32 17.41 6.38 -39.97
N SER A 33 16.30 7.09 -39.89
CA SER A 33 14.95 6.67 -39.50
C SER A 33 14.00 7.12 -40.62
N PRO A 34 12.68 6.90 -40.54
CA PRO A 34 11.91 5.68 -40.31
C PRO A 34 10.99 5.37 -41.53
N SER A 35 10.50 4.14 -41.71
CA SER A 35 9.39 3.87 -42.64
C SER A 35 8.26 3.06 -41.98
N LYS A 36 7.05 3.51 -42.32
CA LYS A 36 5.74 3.17 -41.75
C LYS A 36 5.01 2.13 -42.64
N PRO A 37 3.76 1.73 -42.35
CA PRO A 37 3.32 0.35 -42.24
C PRO A 37 2.73 -0.23 -43.55
N VAL A 38 2.57 -1.55 -43.60
CA VAL A 38 1.74 -2.23 -44.62
C VAL A 38 0.70 -3.10 -43.91
N SER A 39 -0.55 -2.94 -44.35
CA SER A 39 -1.75 -3.66 -43.91
C SER A 39 -2.06 -4.87 -44.79
N ASP A 40 -2.90 -5.76 -44.24
CA ASP A 40 -3.75 -6.80 -44.86
C ASP A 40 -3.01 -8.02 -45.45
N THR A 41 -3.33 -9.28 -45.09
CA THR A 41 -4.59 -9.96 -45.45
C THR A 41 -4.72 -11.31 -44.69
N LEU A 42 -5.96 -11.69 -44.35
CA LEU A 42 -6.40 -13.00 -43.82
C LEU A 42 -6.38 -14.13 -44.88
N HIS A 43 -6.02 -15.37 -44.50
CA HIS A 43 -6.77 -16.64 -44.69
C HIS A 43 -5.91 -17.91 -44.38
N PRO A 44 -6.50 -19.12 -44.21
CA PRO A 44 -6.19 -20.06 -43.13
C PRO A 44 -5.45 -21.34 -43.59
N ASP A 45 -5.39 -22.32 -42.68
CA ASP A 45 -4.97 -23.72 -42.81
C ASP A 45 -3.49 -24.06 -42.59
N ALA A 46 -3.25 -24.70 -41.43
CA ALA A 46 -2.22 -25.72 -41.29
C ALA A 46 -2.64 -26.71 -40.19
N SER A 47 -3.27 -27.80 -40.60
CA SER A 47 -3.40 -29.03 -39.82
C SER A 47 -2.17 -29.91 -40.06
N MET A 48 -1.62 -30.50 -38.99
CA MET A 48 -0.63 -31.59 -39.07
C MET A 48 -1.07 -32.74 -38.16
N PRO A 49 -0.90 -34.01 -38.59
CA PRO A 49 -1.65 -35.14 -38.08
C PRO A 49 -0.95 -35.87 -36.92
N SER A 50 -1.77 -36.34 -35.97
CA SER A 50 -1.39 -37.30 -34.93
C SER A 50 -1.51 -38.74 -35.46
N VAL A 51 -0.43 -39.51 -35.38
CA VAL A 51 -0.40 -40.94 -35.68
C VAL A 51 -0.60 -41.70 -34.37
N LEU A 52 -1.79 -42.30 -34.18
CA LEU A 52 -2.01 -43.38 -33.21
C LEU A 52 -2.55 -44.61 -33.94
N ARG A 53 -1.80 -45.71 -33.79
CA ARG A 53 -2.03 -47.01 -34.42
C ARG A 53 -3.06 -47.79 -33.58
N ALA A 54 -4.17 -48.17 -34.21
CA ALA A 54 -5.22 -49.00 -33.60
C ALA A 54 -4.96 -50.50 -33.86
N ASN A 55 -5.23 -51.34 -32.85
CA ASN A 55 -5.40 -52.79 -33.01
C ASN A 55 -6.65 -53.24 -32.21
N ALA A 56 -7.75 -53.47 -32.94
CA ALA A 56 -8.86 -54.45 -32.81
C ALA A 56 -9.61 -54.70 -31.47
N PRO A 57 -10.83 -55.30 -31.49
CA PRO A 57 -11.92 -55.27 -32.48
C PRO A 57 -13.25 -54.74 -31.89
N ALA A 58 -14.20 -54.49 -32.78
CA ALA A 58 -15.53 -53.97 -32.50
C ALA A 58 -16.41 -54.97 -31.73
N SER A 59 -16.85 -54.55 -30.54
CA SER A 59 -18.03 -55.09 -29.85
C SER A 59 -19.04 -53.97 -29.68
N SER A 60 -20.26 -54.19 -30.16
CA SER A 60 -21.37 -53.25 -30.17
C SER A 60 -21.66 -52.68 -28.78
N VAL A 61 -21.31 -51.41 -28.56
CA VAL A 61 -21.79 -50.65 -27.40
C VAL A 61 -22.90 -49.73 -27.88
N VAL A 62 -24.13 -50.07 -27.48
CA VAL A 62 -25.30 -49.19 -27.54
C VAL A 62 -24.94 -47.89 -26.82
N LEU A 63 -24.89 -46.77 -27.53
CA LEU A 63 -24.72 -45.43 -26.95
C LEU A 63 -25.93 -45.13 -26.05
N ARG A 64 -25.73 -45.21 -24.74
CA ARG A 64 -26.67 -44.65 -23.75
C ARG A 64 -26.48 -43.13 -23.69
N PRO A 65 -27.54 -42.33 -23.52
CA PRO A 65 -27.43 -40.88 -23.39
C PRO A 65 -26.56 -40.49 -22.19
N ASN A 66 -25.72 -39.47 -22.40
CA ASN A 66 -24.82 -38.82 -21.44
C ASN A 66 -25.25 -38.95 -19.97
N THR A 67 -24.48 -39.71 -19.20
CA THR A 67 -24.52 -39.61 -17.74
C THR A 67 -23.87 -38.27 -17.35
N PRO A 68 -24.51 -37.42 -16.53
CA PRO A 68 -23.83 -36.26 -16.00
C PRO A 68 -22.64 -36.76 -15.18
N VAL A 69 -21.43 -36.27 -15.45
CA VAL A 69 -20.32 -36.43 -14.51
C VAL A 69 -20.67 -35.55 -13.31
N ALA A 70 -21.47 -36.08 -12.40
CA ALA A 70 -21.56 -35.55 -11.06
C ALA A 70 -20.19 -35.80 -10.44
N SER A 71 -19.36 -34.75 -10.35
CA SER A 71 -18.22 -34.77 -9.44
C SER A 71 -18.81 -34.79 -8.03
N ALA A 72 -19.19 -35.98 -7.56
CA ALA A 72 -19.51 -36.18 -6.17
C ALA A 72 -18.22 -35.90 -5.41
N LEU A 73 -18.14 -34.71 -4.81
CA LEU A 73 -17.23 -34.46 -3.68
C LEU A 73 -17.41 -35.66 -2.74
N SER A 74 -16.36 -36.47 -2.59
CA SER A 74 -16.45 -37.63 -1.70
C SER A 74 -16.86 -37.09 -0.33
N SER A 75 -17.80 -37.75 0.34
CA SER A 75 -18.35 -37.36 1.65
C SER A 75 -17.32 -37.36 2.79
N GLY A 76 -16.02 -37.43 2.47
CA GLY A 76 -14.87 -37.30 3.36
C GLY A 76 -13.76 -36.42 2.80
N SER A 77 -13.99 -35.66 1.74
CA SER A 77 -13.05 -34.60 1.33
C SER A 77 -13.05 -33.53 2.43
N PRO A 78 -11.93 -33.31 3.15
CA PRO A 78 -11.92 -32.38 4.26
C PRO A 78 -12.23 -30.98 3.73
N VAL A 79 -13.12 -30.28 4.43
CA VAL A 79 -13.32 -28.85 4.22
C VAL A 79 -11.96 -28.18 4.44
N THR A 80 -11.31 -27.72 3.37
CA THR A 80 -10.00 -27.06 3.45
C THR A 80 -10.13 -25.61 3.92
N SER A 81 -11.34 -25.07 4.02
CA SER A 81 -11.63 -23.77 4.65
C SER A 81 -11.59 -23.87 6.19
N VAL A 82 -10.51 -24.43 6.73
CA VAL A 82 -10.16 -24.28 8.14
C VAL A 82 -9.48 -22.92 8.28
N LEU A 83 -9.82 -22.15 9.31
CA LEU A 83 -9.09 -20.92 9.62
C LEU A 83 -7.60 -21.25 9.73
N HIS A 84 -6.73 -20.43 9.13
CA HIS A 84 -5.30 -20.63 9.27
C HIS A 84 -4.89 -20.64 10.75
N PRO A 85 -3.86 -21.40 11.15
CA PRO A 85 -3.45 -21.54 12.56
C PRO A 85 -3.23 -20.21 13.30
N ASP A 86 -2.80 -19.16 12.58
CA ASP A 86 -2.52 -17.82 13.11
C ASP A 86 -3.61 -16.78 12.79
N THR A 87 -4.83 -17.25 12.49
CA THR A 87 -5.98 -16.37 12.24
C THR A 87 -6.34 -15.63 13.54
N PRO A 88 -6.45 -14.29 13.53
CA PRO A 88 -6.86 -13.56 14.72
C PRO A 88 -8.25 -13.99 15.19
N GLU A 89 -8.42 -14.20 16.50
CA GLU A 89 -9.76 -14.32 17.07
C GLU A 89 -10.52 -13.01 16.86
N GLN A 90 -11.69 -13.11 16.24
CA GLN A 90 -12.54 -11.97 15.97
C GLN A 90 -13.81 -12.07 16.80
N GLY A 91 -13.98 -11.13 17.73
CA GLY A 91 -15.19 -11.04 18.54
C GLY A 91 -16.44 -10.90 17.68
N ARG A 92 -17.58 -11.38 18.18
CA ARG A 92 -18.87 -11.17 17.49
C ARG A 92 -19.22 -9.67 17.48
N LEU A 93 -19.95 -9.26 16.45
CA LEU A 93 -20.57 -7.93 16.44
C LEU A 93 -21.65 -7.88 17.53
N ASN A 94 -21.77 -6.75 18.23
CA ASN A 94 -22.85 -6.54 19.18
C ASN A 94 -24.15 -6.23 18.42
N PRO A 95 -25.19 -7.09 18.48
CA PRO A 95 -26.44 -6.89 17.74
C PRO A 95 -27.27 -5.71 18.24
N LEU A 96 -26.97 -5.18 19.44
CA LEU A 96 -27.64 -4.02 20.02
C LEU A 96 -27.07 -2.69 19.51
N VAL A 97 -25.99 -2.71 18.73
CA VAL A 97 -25.41 -1.54 18.09
C VAL A 97 -25.88 -1.49 16.63
N PRO A 98 -26.94 -0.73 16.31
CA PRO A 98 -27.44 -0.66 14.93
C PRO A 98 -26.49 0.17 14.05
N PHE A 99 -26.57 -0.08 12.75
CA PHE A 99 -26.09 0.89 11.78
C PHE A 99 -27.08 2.07 11.74
N THR A 100 -26.59 3.30 11.88
CA THR A 100 -27.42 4.50 11.76
C THR A 100 -26.72 5.53 10.90
N VAL A 101 -27.51 6.35 10.20
CA VAL A 101 -27.03 7.47 9.40
C VAL A 101 -27.87 8.68 9.73
N LYS A 102 -27.22 9.78 10.07
CA LYS A 102 -27.82 11.10 10.19
C LYS A 102 -27.17 12.00 9.15
N ALA A 103 -27.98 12.50 8.22
CA ALA A 103 -27.56 13.52 7.27
C ALA A 103 -28.13 14.88 7.69
N THR A 104 -27.37 15.94 7.56
CA THR A 104 -27.82 17.32 7.78
C THR A 104 -27.24 18.20 6.68
N THR A 105 -28.09 19.02 6.06
CA THR A 105 -27.67 19.94 5.01
C THR A 105 -28.01 21.35 5.48
N GLN A 106 -26.99 22.15 5.76
CA GLN A 106 -27.10 23.58 6.01
C GLN A 106 -26.24 24.32 4.99
N LEU A 107 -25.20 25.04 5.45
CA LEU A 107 -24.17 25.57 4.57
C LEU A 107 -23.33 24.44 3.94
N PHE A 108 -23.07 23.38 4.71
CA PHE A 108 -22.36 22.19 4.27
C PHE A 108 -23.25 20.96 4.44
N SER A 109 -22.94 19.89 3.71
CA SER A 109 -23.59 18.59 3.90
C SER A 109 -22.78 17.75 4.86
N GLU A 110 -23.38 17.41 6.00
CA GLU A 110 -22.79 16.61 7.07
C GLU A 110 -23.46 15.24 7.15
N TYR A 111 -22.64 14.21 7.35
CA TYR A 111 -23.06 12.82 7.52
C TYR A 111 -22.41 12.26 8.77
N GLU A 112 -23.22 11.72 9.66
CA GLU A 112 -22.80 11.03 10.87
C GLU A 112 -23.34 9.60 10.84
N GLU A 113 -22.44 8.64 10.79
CA GLU A 113 -22.77 7.23 10.77
C GLU A 113 -22.26 6.55 12.04
N THR A 114 -23.03 5.59 12.54
CA THR A 114 -22.58 4.67 13.58
C THR A 114 -22.69 3.23 13.09
N PHE A 115 -21.77 2.36 13.48
CA PHE A 115 -21.73 0.96 13.04
C PHE A 115 -21.21 0.02 14.13
N PRO A 116 -21.63 -1.26 14.13
CA PRO A 116 -21.13 -2.23 15.08
C PRO A 116 -19.65 -2.56 14.84
N GLN A 117 -18.95 -2.84 15.93
CA GLN A 117 -17.53 -3.22 15.93
C GLN A 117 -17.36 -4.61 16.56
N HIS A 118 -16.33 -5.34 16.14
CA HIS A 118 -16.10 -6.71 16.61
C HIS A 118 -15.63 -6.74 18.06
N GLY A 119 -16.37 -7.43 18.92
CA GLY A 119 -16.02 -7.55 20.34
C GLY A 119 -16.10 -6.25 21.13
N LYS A 120 -16.81 -5.23 20.61
CA LYS A 120 -16.99 -3.92 21.27
C LYS A 120 -18.46 -3.67 21.58
N ASN A 121 -18.70 -2.95 22.67
CA ASN A 121 -20.04 -2.49 23.04
C ASN A 121 -20.30 -1.07 22.55
N GLU A 122 -19.24 -0.29 22.37
CA GLU A 122 -19.30 1.04 21.77
C GLU A 122 -19.36 0.97 20.24
N PRO A 123 -20.17 1.83 19.58
CA PRO A 123 -20.20 1.92 18.14
C PRO A 123 -18.90 2.49 17.58
N GLY A 124 -18.51 2.02 16.41
CA GLY A 124 -17.63 2.76 15.53
C GLY A 124 -18.40 3.95 14.94
N GLN A 125 -17.69 5.00 14.55
CA GLN A 125 -18.32 6.21 14.02
C GLN A 125 -17.61 6.68 12.77
N HIS A 126 -18.37 7.28 11.84
CA HIS A 126 -17.82 7.95 10.67
C HIS A 126 -18.51 9.31 10.55
N TYR A 127 -17.72 10.37 10.63
CA TYR A 127 -18.16 11.72 10.34
C TYR A 127 -17.56 12.20 9.02
N ARG A 128 -18.41 12.75 8.15
CA ARG A 128 -18.03 13.34 6.87
C ARG A 128 -18.73 14.67 6.69
N ILE A 129 -17.99 15.67 6.27
CA ILE A 129 -18.53 16.97 5.89
C ILE A 129 -18.06 17.33 4.47
N GLU A 130 -18.99 17.88 3.68
CA GLU A 130 -18.81 18.16 2.26
C GLU A 130 -19.17 19.61 1.93
N ASN A 131 -18.29 20.22 1.14
CA ASN A 131 -18.53 21.51 0.52
C ASN A 131 -19.01 21.31 -0.91
N THR A 132 -20.33 21.24 -1.08
CA THR A 132 -20.96 20.97 -2.39
C THR A 132 -20.61 22.04 -3.42
N GLU A 133 -20.44 23.30 -3.02
CA GLU A 133 -20.04 24.38 -3.93
C GLU A 133 -18.66 24.11 -4.53
N VAL A 134 -17.65 23.86 -3.69
CA VAL A 134 -16.29 23.51 -4.16
C VAL A 134 -16.30 22.22 -4.97
N LEU A 135 -17.07 21.23 -4.53
CA LEU A 135 -17.14 19.92 -5.15
C LEU A 135 -17.79 19.94 -6.55
N THR A 136 -18.74 20.86 -6.80
CA THR A 136 -19.45 20.98 -8.09
C THR A 136 -18.78 21.94 -9.07
N GLN A 137 -17.79 22.72 -8.63
CA GLN A 137 -17.02 23.58 -9.53
C GLN A 137 -16.29 22.77 -10.61
N PRO A 138 -16.37 23.17 -11.89
CA PRO A 138 -15.70 22.49 -12.99
C PRO A 138 -14.19 22.32 -12.77
N GLY A 139 -13.66 21.15 -13.10
CA GLY A 139 -12.23 20.85 -13.00
C GLY A 139 -11.75 20.38 -11.63
N ASN A 140 -12.53 20.52 -10.55
CA ASN A 140 -12.11 20.08 -9.21
C ASN A 140 -12.17 18.55 -9.05
N ARG A 141 -13.19 17.91 -9.66
CA ARG A 141 -13.34 16.43 -9.66
C ARG A 141 -12.83 15.77 -10.94
N ASP A 142 -12.78 16.53 -12.03
CA ASP A 142 -12.59 15.98 -13.38
C ASP A 142 -11.15 15.53 -13.63
N LYS A 143 -10.19 16.16 -12.94
CA LYS A 143 -8.77 15.86 -13.12
C LYS A 143 -7.92 16.26 -11.92
N GLY A 144 -7.07 15.33 -11.49
CA GLY A 144 -6.09 15.59 -10.44
C GLY A 144 -6.75 15.79 -9.08
N SER A 145 -7.85 15.09 -8.79
CA SER A 145 -8.35 15.01 -7.44
C SER A 145 -7.50 14.04 -6.61
N VAL A 146 -7.17 14.44 -5.39
CA VAL A 146 -6.29 13.69 -4.48
C VAL A 146 -7.05 13.39 -3.20
N LEU A 147 -7.04 12.14 -2.77
CA LEU A 147 -7.46 11.73 -1.44
C LEU A 147 -6.22 11.52 -0.57
N ILE A 148 -6.06 12.34 0.48
CA ILE A 148 -5.02 12.15 1.48
C ILE A 148 -5.59 11.32 2.63
N ILE A 149 -4.93 10.21 2.98
CA ILE A 149 -5.37 9.31 4.06
C ILE A 149 -4.28 9.24 5.13
N CYS A 150 -4.68 9.48 6.38
CA CYS A 150 -3.83 9.30 7.57
C CYS A 150 -4.51 8.38 8.58
N VAL A 151 -3.81 7.31 8.96
CA VAL A 151 -4.25 6.37 10.00
C VAL A 151 -3.42 6.59 11.25
N LEU A 152 -4.06 6.78 12.40
CA LEU A 152 -3.41 7.05 13.68
C LEU A 152 -4.05 6.28 14.82
N ASN A 153 -3.31 6.05 15.91
CA ASN A 153 -3.90 5.47 17.12
C ASN A 153 -4.59 6.55 17.95
N ASP A 154 -3.77 7.44 18.51
CA ASP A 154 -4.15 8.52 19.42
C ASP A 154 -3.19 9.73 19.27
N ALA A 155 -3.30 10.71 20.16
CA ALA A 155 -2.48 11.94 20.17
C ALA A 155 -0.97 11.71 20.15
N GLN A 156 -0.45 10.58 20.66
CA GLN A 156 0.98 10.27 20.62
C GLN A 156 1.49 9.96 19.20
N SER A 157 0.57 9.64 18.28
CA SER A 157 0.88 9.30 16.88
C SER A 157 1.41 10.49 16.10
N TRP A 158 1.09 11.72 16.50
CA TRP A 158 1.58 12.95 15.83
C TRP A 158 3.08 13.20 16.05
N GLY A 159 3.66 12.58 17.09
CA GLY A 159 5.01 12.87 17.57
C GLY A 159 5.04 13.90 18.70
N LYS A 160 6.23 14.13 19.27
CA LYS A 160 6.39 15.07 20.38
C LYS A 160 6.07 16.49 19.91
N ASN A 161 5.29 17.22 20.72
CA ASN A 161 4.92 18.63 20.49
C ASN A 161 4.21 18.88 19.14
N ARG A 162 3.50 17.87 18.62
CA ARG A 162 2.69 18.01 17.42
C ARG A 162 1.26 17.60 17.69
N THR A 163 0.35 18.23 16.95
CA THR A 163 -1.07 17.93 17.01
C THR A 163 -1.65 17.77 15.60
N MET A 164 -2.94 17.44 15.54
CA MET A 164 -3.68 17.35 14.27
C MET A 164 -3.69 18.67 13.51
N GLU A 165 -3.70 19.81 14.22
CA GLU A 165 -3.61 21.13 13.63
C GLU A 165 -2.31 21.31 12.83
N ASP A 166 -1.19 20.76 13.30
CA ASP A 166 0.08 20.82 12.58
C ASP A 166 0.06 19.96 11.32
N PHE A 167 -0.67 18.84 11.34
CA PHE A 167 -0.91 18.03 10.15
C PHE A 167 -1.75 18.77 9.09
N PHE A 168 -2.82 19.45 9.50
CA PHE A 168 -3.62 20.27 8.58
C PHE A 168 -2.84 21.48 8.03
N LYS A 169 -1.99 22.11 8.85
CA LYS A 169 -1.06 23.16 8.38
C LYS A 169 -0.07 22.61 7.35
N LEU A 170 0.48 21.41 7.59
CA LEU A 170 1.39 20.74 6.66
C LEU A 170 0.69 20.47 5.32
N ILE A 171 -0.48 19.83 5.32
CA ILE A 171 -1.25 19.60 4.07
C ILE A 171 -1.59 20.93 3.40
N GLY A 172 -2.00 21.94 4.18
CA GLY A 172 -2.34 23.25 3.69
C GLY A 172 -1.17 24.03 3.06
N SER A 173 0.07 23.58 3.28
CA SER A 173 1.29 24.15 2.69
C SER A 173 1.64 23.58 1.32
N PHE A 174 0.97 22.52 0.86
CA PHE A 174 1.27 21.91 -0.43
C PHE A 174 0.97 22.87 -1.57
N GLU A 175 1.82 22.86 -2.59
CA GLU A 175 1.60 23.54 -3.87
C GLU A 175 0.61 22.75 -4.73
N TYR A 176 -0.55 22.45 -4.16
CA TYR A 176 -1.65 21.71 -4.77
C TYR A 176 -2.98 22.38 -4.43
N PRO A 177 -3.91 22.56 -5.39
CA PRO A 177 -5.17 23.23 -5.12
C PRO A 177 -5.98 22.49 -4.05
N LYS A 178 -6.26 23.14 -2.92
CA LYS A 178 -7.05 22.56 -1.81
C LYS A 178 -8.45 22.11 -2.24
N ALA A 179 -9.03 22.82 -3.20
CA ALA A 179 -10.29 22.47 -3.85
C ALA A 179 -10.32 21.08 -4.54
N LYS A 180 -9.14 20.47 -4.75
CA LYS A 180 -8.98 19.12 -5.32
C LYS A 180 -8.59 18.07 -4.30
N VAL A 181 -8.44 18.44 -3.03
CA VAL A 181 -7.88 17.57 -1.97
C VAL A 181 -8.98 17.17 -1.00
N SER A 182 -9.28 15.88 -0.93
CA SER A 182 -10.03 15.30 0.18
C SER A 182 -9.08 14.86 1.27
N ILE A 183 -9.46 14.98 2.54
CA ILE A 183 -8.66 14.47 3.67
C ILE A 183 -9.50 13.46 4.45
N ALA A 184 -8.95 12.27 4.65
CA ALA A 184 -9.54 11.19 5.43
C ALA A 184 -8.63 10.80 6.59
N LEU A 185 -9.18 10.79 7.79
CA LEU A 185 -8.53 10.34 9.02
C LEU A 185 -9.19 9.07 9.52
N LEU A 186 -8.42 8.11 10.02
CA LEU A 186 -8.92 7.00 10.82
C LEU A 186 -8.17 6.95 12.13
N THR A 187 -8.90 6.97 13.25
CA THR A 187 -8.34 6.93 14.60
C THR A 187 -8.96 5.86 15.48
N SER A 188 -8.17 5.30 16.38
CA SER A 188 -8.63 4.42 17.45
C SER A 188 -8.93 5.17 18.76
N SER A 189 -8.85 6.50 18.75
CA SER A 189 -9.12 7.37 19.90
C SER A 189 -10.36 8.23 19.65
N MET A 190 -11.39 8.07 20.49
CA MET A 190 -12.60 8.89 20.43
C MET A 190 -12.30 10.38 20.70
N VAL A 191 -11.24 10.66 21.47
CA VAL A 191 -10.77 12.03 21.73
C VAL A 191 -10.26 12.68 20.44
N GLU A 192 -9.42 11.97 19.69
CA GLU A 192 -8.91 12.49 18.41
C GLU A 192 -10.03 12.57 17.36
N PHE A 193 -10.97 11.63 17.35
CA PHE A 193 -12.16 11.69 16.49
C PHE A 193 -12.96 12.97 16.74
N THR A 194 -13.24 13.29 18.01
CA THR A 194 -13.99 14.48 18.40
C THR A 194 -13.27 15.76 18.01
N LYS A 195 -11.94 15.82 18.21
CA LYS A 195 -11.12 16.95 17.78
C LYS A 195 -11.12 17.14 16.27
N ALA A 196 -10.98 16.06 15.49
CA ALA A 196 -11.05 16.13 14.03
C ALA A 196 -12.39 16.71 13.56
N LYS A 197 -13.50 16.20 14.11
CA LYS A 197 -14.85 16.70 13.81
C LYS A 197 -14.97 18.20 14.07
N GLN A 198 -14.48 18.68 15.21
CA GLN A 198 -14.46 20.12 15.53
C GLN A 198 -13.57 20.92 14.56
N LEU A 199 -12.38 20.40 14.25
CA LEU A 199 -11.40 21.08 13.41
C LEU A 199 -11.89 21.23 11.96
N PHE A 200 -12.68 20.28 11.45
CA PHE A 200 -13.17 20.32 10.07
C PHE A 200 -13.97 21.58 9.75
N GLY A 201 -14.72 22.14 10.72
CA GLY A 201 -15.45 23.39 10.54
C GLY A 201 -14.54 24.57 10.12
N SER A 202 -13.29 24.60 10.59
CA SER A 202 -12.31 25.65 10.26
C SER A 202 -11.64 25.48 8.88
N TYR A 203 -11.78 24.31 8.25
CA TYR A 203 -11.06 23.97 7.01
C TYR A 203 -11.98 23.67 5.83
N ILE A 204 -13.24 23.26 6.06
CA ILE A 204 -14.13 22.75 5.02
C ILE A 204 -14.43 23.77 3.90
N GLU A 205 -14.34 25.07 4.16
CA GLU A 205 -14.46 26.09 3.11
C GLU A 205 -13.39 25.94 2.01
N GLN A 206 -12.22 25.37 2.33
CA GLN A 206 -11.09 25.25 1.41
C GLN A 206 -11.01 23.87 0.71
N TYR A 207 -11.71 22.86 1.22
CA TYR A 207 -11.60 21.48 0.76
C TYR A 207 -12.98 20.94 0.33
N PRO A 208 -13.06 20.10 -0.72
CA PRO A 208 -14.33 19.51 -1.16
C PRO A 208 -14.94 18.57 -0.12
N ARG A 209 -14.09 17.84 0.62
CA ARG A 209 -14.54 16.82 1.58
C ARG A 209 -13.51 16.55 2.67
N LEU A 210 -13.98 16.49 3.91
CA LEU A 210 -13.21 16.06 5.07
C LEU A 210 -13.94 14.90 5.76
N SER A 211 -13.18 13.88 6.18
CA SER A 211 -13.73 12.65 6.75
C SER A 211 -12.89 12.16 7.92
N VAL A 212 -13.54 11.73 9.01
CA VAL A 212 -12.88 11.05 10.13
C VAL A 212 -13.67 9.83 10.57
N ILE A 213 -12.95 8.73 10.81
CA ILE A 213 -13.50 7.44 11.25
C ILE A 213 -12.92 7.12 12.64
N PHE A 214 -13.79 6.79 13.59
CA PHE A 214 -13.42 6.14 14.84
C PHE A 214 -13.62 4.63 14.71
N ARG A 215 -12.53 3.88 14.88
CA ARG A 215 -12.55 2.42 14.93
C ARG A 215 -11.40 1.88 15.79
N ASN A 216 -11.68 0.98 16.73
CA ASN A 216 -10.72 0.51 17.74
C ASN A 216 -10.72 -1.03 17.94
N ASP A 217 -11.33 -1.80 17.05
CA ASP A 217 -11.54 -3.25 17.17
C ASP A 217 -10.50 -4.12 16.45
N PHE A 218 -9.55 -3.52 15.72
CA PHE A 218 -8.47 -4.28 15.06
C PHE A 218 -7.20 -4.40 15.91
N SER A 219 -7.09 -3.67 17.02
CA SER A 219 -5.90 -3.71 17.88
C SER A 219 -5.85 -5.01 18.67
N PRO A 220 -4.81 -5.85 18.50
CA PRO A 220 -4.61 -6.99 19.38
C PRO A 220 -4.29 -6.51 20.81
N GLY A 221 -4.74 -7.24 21.82
CA GLY A 221 -4.35 -6.98 23.21
C GLY A 221 -2.83 -7.09 23.39
N GLY A 222 -2.22 -6.20 24.18
CA GLY A 222 -0.80 -6.29 24.57
C GLY A 222 0.22 -5.70 23.60
N LEU A 223 -0.18 -5.13 22.45
CA LEU A 223 0.73 -4.40 21.58
C LEU A 223 1.07 -3.02 22.20
N THR A 224 2.35 -2.76 22.46
CA THR A 224 2.84 -1.49 22.99
C THR A 224 3.94 -0.93 22.09
N ARG A 225 4.25 0.37 22.22
CA ARG A 225 5.38 0.97 21.49
C ARG A 225 6.71 0.29 21.80
N ALA A 226 6.88 -0.26 23.00
CA ALA A 226 8.13 -0.87 23.46
C ALA A 226 8.35 -2.28 22.89
N ASN A 227 7.29 -3.07 22.67
CA ASN A 227 7.40 -4.47 22.23
C ASN A 227 7.17 -4.68 20.72
N ARG A 228 6.89 -3.60 19.97
CA ARG A 228 6.54 -3.64 18.53
C ARG A 228 7.61 -4.16 17.58
N HIS A 229 8.83 -4.40 18.07
CA HIS A 229 9.97 -4.90 17.31
C HIS A 229 10.15 -6.43 17.45
N ILE A 230 9.35 -7.10 18.29
CA ILE A 230 9.33 -8.56 18.39
C ILE A 230 8.65 -9.13 17.14
N HIS A 231 9.29 -10.08 16.47
CA HIS A 231 8.87 -10.58 15.15
C HIS A 231 7.41 -11.08 15.12
N SER A 232 6.99 -11.87 16.11
CA SER A 232 5.61 -12.35 16.23
C SER A 232 4.59 -11.23 16.45
N LEU A 233 4.97 -10.15 17.14
CA LEU A 233 4.13 -8.97 17.34
C LEU A 233 4.15 -8.04 16.11
N GLN A 234 5.22 -8.06 15.31
CA GLN A 234 5.35 -7.27 14.10
C GLN A 234 4.35 -7.71 13.03
N ALA A 235 4.18 -9.03 12.83
CA ALA A 235 3.19 -9.58 11.90
C ALA A 235 1.76 -9.15 12.29
N SER A 236 1.39 -9.37 13.56
CA SER A 236 0.09 -8.97 14.11
C SER A 236 -0.17 -7.46 14.00
N ARG A 237 0.86 -6.64 14.27
CA ARG A 237 0.78 -5.18 14.09
C ARG A 237 0.56 -4.81 12.63
N ARG A 238 1.31 -5.40 11.69
CA ARG A 238 1.18 -5.07 10.25
C ARG A 238 -0.15 -5.52 9.67
N ARG A 239 -0.66 -6.67 10.11
CA ARG A 239 -2.03 -7.12 9.83
C ARG A 239 -3.06 -6.10 10.32
N MET A 240 -2.94 -5.62 11.56
CA MET A 240 -3.82 -4.59 12.12
C MET A 240 -3.75 -3.29 11.30
N LEU A 241 -2.55 -2.81 10.97
CA LEU A 241 -2.36 -1.60 10.17
C LEU A 241 -2.93 -1.74 8.76
N ALA A 242 -2.71 -2.88 8.10
CA ALA A 242 -3.28 -3.18 6.79
C ALA A 242 -4.82 -3.14 6.83
N ARG A 243 -5.44 -3.73 7.87
CA ARG A 243 -6.91 -3.67 8.05
C ARG A 243 -7.40 -2.24 8.22
N TYR A 244 -6.74 -1.41 9.03
CA TYR A 244 -7.14 -0.01 9.19
C TYR A 244 -6.95 0.81 7.92
N ARG A 245 -5.83 0.66 7.20
CA ARG A 245 -5.61 1.35 5.92
C ARG A 245 -6.66 0.94 4.90
N ASN A 246 -6.89 -0.36 4.73
CA ASN A 246 -7.90 -0.85 3.79
C ASN A 246 -9.30 -0.35 4.15
N TYR A 247 -9.67 -0.35 5.45
CA TYR A 247 -10.95 0.19 5.89
C TYR A 247 -11.07 1.68 5.57
N ALA A 248 -10.08 2.50 5.92
CA ALA A 248 -10.08 3.92 5.63
C ALA A 248 -10.23 4.20 4.13
N LEU A 249 -9.51 3.47 3.27
CA LEU A 249 -9.61 3.59 1.82
C LEU A 249 -11.01 3.24 1.30
N LEU A 250 -11.53 2.06 1.68
CA LEU A 250 -12.83 1.57 1.21
C LEU A 250 -13.99 2.47 1.68
N SER A 251 -13.88 3.08 2.86
CA SER A 251 -14.91 3.96 3.41
C SER A 251 -14.87 5.39 2.89
N THR A 252 -13.77 5.85 2.28
CA THR A 252 -13.59 7.27 1.94
C THR A 252 -13.23 7.56 0.48
N MET A 253 -12.76 6.56 -0.26
CA MET A 253 -12.43 6.72 -1.68
C MET A 253 -13.67 6.73 -2.56
N GLU A 254 -13.95 7.90 -3.12
CA GLU A 254 -14.97 8.08 -4.15
C GLU A 254 -14.52 7.73 -5.56
N SER A 255 -15.49 7.52 -6.46
CA SER A 255 -15.27 7.23 -7.89
C SER A 255 -14.52 8.33 -8.63
N TRP A 256 -14.61 9.57 -8.15
CA TRP A 256 -13.97 10.73 -8.76
C TRP A 256 -12.58 11.04 -8.21
N HIS A 257 -12.04 10.28 -7.24
CA HIS A 257 -10.63 10.44 -6.86
C HIS A 257 -9.70 9.87 -7.96
N GLN A 258 -8.68 10.60 -8.41
CA GLN A 258 -7.69 10.07 -9.35
C GLN A 258 -6.40 9.61 -8.67
N HIS A 259 -6.11 10.15 -7.50
CA HIS A 259 -4.88 9.89 -6.76
C HIS A 259 -5.19 9.64 -5.28
N VAL A 260 -4.44 8.73 -4.67
CA VAL A 260 -4.46 8.48 -3.23
C VAL A 260 -3.06 8.73 -2.69
N LEU A 261 -2.98 9.50 -1.60
CA LEU A 261 -1.75 9.80 -0.90
C LEU A 261 -1.87 9.34 0.56
N TRP A 262 -1.11 8.31 0.90
CA TRP A 262 -0.95 7.85 2.27
C TRP A 262 0.10 8.71 2.96
N VAL A 263 -0.20 9.20 4.16
CA VAL A 263 0.74 9.98 4.98
C VAL A 263 0.63 9.52 6.43
N ASP A 264 1.72 9.04 7.01
CA ASP A 264 1.76 8.70 8.44
C ASP A 264 1.73 9.99 9.30
N ALA A 265 1.08 9.91 10.47
CA ALA A 265 0.85 11.05 11.37
C ALA A 265 2.15 11.70 11.88
N ASP A 266 3.23 10.93 11.99
CA ASP A 266 4.54 11.33 12.52
C ASP A 266 5.53 11.82 11.45
N VAL A 267 5.01 12.22 10.28
CA VAL A 267 5.75 12.95 9.23
C VAL A 267 5.53 14.47 9.39
N PRO A 268 6.50 15.23 9.94
CA PRO A 268 6.40 16.68 10.13
C PRO A 268 6.74 17.53 8.92
N VAL A 269 7.55 17.01 7.99
CA VAL A 269 8.07 17.82 6.88
C VAL A 269 7.91 17.08 5.57
N ILE A 270 7.16 17.71 4.68
CA ILE A 270 6.94 17.28 3.29
C ILE A 270 7.18 18.51 2.42
N PRO A 271 8.08 18.45 1.41
CA PRO A 271 8.29 19.57 0.51
C PRO A 271 6.99 20.01 -0.19
N PRO A 272 6.65 21.31 -0.24
CA PRO A 272 5.38 21.80 -0.77
C PRO A 272 5.03 21.29 -2.18
N GLY A 273 6.02 21.24 -3.09
CA GLY A 273 5.84 20.80 -4.47
C GLY A 273 5.79 19.27 -4.68
N LEU A 274 5.98 18.45 -3.64
CA LEU A 274 6.17 17.00 -3.79
C LEU A 274 4.92 16.30 -4.33
N VAL A 275 3.74 16.63 -3.80
CA VAL A 275 2.47 16.02 -4.24
C VAL A 275 2.21 16.33 -5.72
N LEU A 276 2.45 17.58 -6.14
CA LEU A 276 2.32 17.99 -7.54
C LEU A 276 3.27 17.18 -8.45
N LYS A 277 4.52 16.97 -8.00
CA LYS A 277 5.52 16.17 -8.71
C LYS A 277 5.11 14.71 -8.84
N MET A 278 4.57 14.11 -7.77
CA MET A 278 4.05 12.74 -7.78
C MET A 278 2.88 12.58 -8.77
N VAL A 279 1.90 13.48 -8.72
CA VAL A 279 0.74 13.48 -9.63
C VAL A 279 1.19 13.64 -11.10
N LYS A 280 2.13 14.55 -11.38
CA LYS A 280 2.65 14.79 -12.73
C LYS A 280 3.60 13.70 -13.24
N SER A 281 4.08 12.80 -12.38
CA SER A 281 5.06 11.77 -12.75
C SER A 281 4.52 10.74 -13.73
N GLY A 282 3.19 10.54 -13.78
CA GLY A 282 2.54 9.48 -14.56
C GLY A 282 2.83 8.06 -14.06
N ARG A 283 3.49 7.90 -12.91
CA ARG A 283 3.82 6.61 -12.31
C ARG A 283 2.64 6.01 -11.54
N ASP A 284 2.69 4.69 -11.35
CA ASP A 284 1.60 3.92 -10.74
C ASP A 284 1.59 4.08 -9.21
N ILE A 285 2.69 3.70 -8.56
CA ILE A 285 2.91 3.75 -7.11
C ILE A 285 4.28 4.39 -6.85
N VAL A 286 4.33 5.39 -5.97
CA VAL A 286 5.54 6.22 -5.78
C VAL A 286 5.80 6.54 -4.31
N GLU A 287 7.04 6.35 -3.87
CA GLU A 287 7.51 6.65 -2.52
C GLU A 287 8.72 7.63 -2.55
N PRO A 288 8.72 8.71 -1.74
CA PRO A 288 9.90 9.54 -1.52
C PRO A 288 10.83 8.94 -0.45
N LEU A 289 12.07 9.42 -0.36
CA LEU A 289 12.93 9.03 0.76
C LEU A 289 12.35 9.53 2.08
N CYS A 290 12.36 8.71 3.13
CA CYS A 290 12.00 9.13 4.47
C CYS A 290 13.22 9.11 5.38
N VAL A 291 13.62 10.30 5.85
CA VAL A 291 14.80 10.47 6.70
C VAL A 291 14.41 10.99 8.08
N CYS A 292 15.28 10.78 9.05
CA CYS A 292 15.14 11.38 10.36
C CYS A 292 16.47 11.90 10.89
N ASN A 293 16.42 12.90 11.79
CA ASN A 293 17.60 13.56 12.31
C ASN A 293 17.95 13.04 13.70
N ILE A 294 19.00 12.21 13.78
CA ILE A 294 19.50 11.68 15.03
C ILE A 294 20.80 12.42 15.38
N ARG A 295 20.70 13.36 16.34
CA ARG A 295 21.84 14.14 16.86
C ARG A 295 22.65 14.83 15.76
N GLY A 296 21.97 15.50 14.84
CA GLY A 296 22.59 16.22 13.71
C GLY A 296 22.91 15.35 12.50
N ARG A 297 22.65 14.04 12.56
CA ARG A 297 22.88 13.11 11.43
C ARG A 297 21.55 12.67 10.82
N TRP A 298 21.43 12.86 9.51
CA TRP A 298 20.31 12.34 8.73
C TRP A 298 20.51 10.87 8.42
N VAL A 299 19.56 10.04 8.84
CA VAL A 299 19.59 8.59 8.61
C VAL A 299 18.30 8.12 7.95
N ASN A 300 18.37 6.96 7.30
CA ASN A 300 17.17 6.33 6.75
C ASN A 300 16.18 5.94 7.86
N TYR A 301 14.95 6.41 7.74
CA TYR A 301 13.88 6.05 8.65
C TYR A 301 13.04 4.89 8.09
N ASP A 302 12.54 5.02 6.86
CA ASP A 302 11.73 3.96 6.23
C ASP A 302 12.62 2.90 5.57
N ARG A 303 12.61 1.69 6.13
CA ARG A 303 13.44 0.56 5.68
C ARG A 303 12.66 -0.48 4.88
N ASN A 304 11.36 -0.24 4.64
CA ASN A 304 10.50 -1.17 3.92
C ASN A 304 10.63 -1.00 2.39
N ALA A 305 11.21 0.12 1.95
CA ALA A 305 11.51 0.40 0.56
C ALA A 305 12.83 -0.25 0.11
N TRP A 306 12.76 -1.17 -0.85
CA TRP A 306 13.92 -1.89 -1.37
C TRP A 306 13.71 -2.45 -2.78
N VAL A 307 14.80 -2.88 -3.40
CA VAL A 307 14.83 -3.59 -4.69
C VAL A 307 15.76 -4.79 -4.59
N GLY A 308 15.42 -5.90 -5.24
CA GLY A 308 16.22 -7.11 -5.33
C GLY A 308 15.51 -8.34 -4.79
N GLN A 309 16.28 -9.34 -4.39
CA GLN A 309 15.73 -10.64 -3.99
C GLN A 309 15.64 -10.78 -2.47
N ARG A 310 14.58 -11.42 -2.01
CA ARG A 310 14.37 -11.82 -0.62
C ARG A 310 14.64 -13.32 -0.44
N LYS A 311 14.82 -13.73 0.81
CA LYS A 311 14.93 -15.14 1.17
C LYS A 311 13.60 -15.86 0.86
N VAL A 312 13.71 -17.12 0.45
CA VAL A 312 12.58 -18.01 0.19
C VAL A 312 12.56 -19.09 1.26
N ARG A 313 11.41 -19.31 1.90
CA ARG A 313 11.24 -20.34 2.92
C ARG A 313 11.31 -21.73 2.30
N SER A 314 12.16 -22.61 2.84
CA SER A 314 12.12 -24.03 2.48
C SER A 314 10.94 -24.72 3.16
N ALA A 315 10.42 -25.81 2.57
CA ALA A 315 9.21 -26.48 3.09
C ALA A 315 9.32 -26.94 4.56
N ASN A 316 10.52 -27.20 5.06
CA ASN A 316 10.77 -27.71 6.41
C ASN A 316 11.21 -26.64 7.41
N ASP A 317 11.35 -25.37 6.99
CA ASP A 317 11.87 -24.29 7.84
C ASP A 317 10.74 -23.60 8.62
N LYS A 318 10.55 -24.05 9.87
CA LYS A 318 9.54 -23.51 10.79
C LYS A 318 9.94 -22.19 11.45
N ASP A 319 11.25 -21.89 11.50
CA ASP A 319 11.81 -20.71 12.15
C ASP A 319 12.23 -19.63 11.14
N PHE A 320 11.70 -19.73 9.92
CA PHE A 320 12.03 -18.84 8.83
C PHE A 320 11.72 -17.38 9.17
N VAL A 321 12.74 -16.53 9.03
CA VAL A 321 12.61 -15.08 9.16
C VAL A 321 12.72 -14.42 7.78
N PRO A 322 11.65 -13.75 7.31
CA PRO A 322 11.65 -12.82 6.18
C PRO A 322 12.87 -11.91 6.18
N GLY A 323 13.55 -11.79 5.05
CA GLY A 323 14.67 -10.87 4.97
C GLY A 323 15.32 -10.78 3.60
N PRO A 324 16.28 -9.85 3.45
CA PRO A 324 17.01 -9.67 2.20
C PRO A 324 17.86 -10.92 1.90
N LEU A 325 17.92 -11.32 0.63
CA LEU A 325 18.91 -12.24 0.09
C LEU A 325 19.95 -11.45 -0.70
N ASN A 326 19.50 -10.75 -1.75
CA ASN A 326 20.27 -9.83 -2.58
C ASN A 326 19.49 -8.54 -2.78
N ALA A 327 18.98 -7.96 -1.68
CA ALA A 327 18.17 -6.75 -1.73
C ALA A 327 18.98 -5.52 -1.28
N ARG A 328 18.74 -4.39 -1.93
CA ARG A 328 19.32 -3.09 -1.62
C ARG A 328 18.21 -2.17 -1.14
N SER A 329 18.42 -1.54 0.02
CA SER A 329 17.52 -0.50 0.52
C SER A 329 17.46 0.68 -0.45
N PHE A 330 16.26 1.22 -0.64
CA PHE A 330 16.02 2.41 -1.46
C PHE A 330 16.93 3.58 -1.05
N HIS A 331 17.20 3.76 0.23
CA HIS A 331 18.10 4.80 0.73
C HIS A 331 19.54 4.67 0.23
N ASN A 332 19.99 3.43 0.04
CA ASN A 332 21.33 3.09 -0.44
C ASN A 332 21.36 2.88 -1.96
N LEU A 333 20.27 3.15 -2.68
CA LEU A 333 20.28 3.05 -4.13
C LEU A 333 21.10 4.20 -4.73
N PRO A 334 22.18 3.89 -5.47
CA PRO A 334 23.24 4.85 -5.77
C PRO A 334 22.91 5.76 -6.96
N ASP A 335 21.90 5.44 -7.78
CA ASP A 335 21.58 6.25 -8.96
C ASP A 335 20.62 7.41 -8.63
N ARG A 336 21.13 8.37 -7.86
CA ARG A 336 20.43 9.66 -7.60
C ARG A 336 20.40 10.56 -8.84
N SER A 337 21.02 10.17 -9.96
CA SER A 337 20.96 10.96 -11.19
C SER A 337 19.58 10.89 -11.84
N LYS A 338 18.80 9.84 -11.54
CA LYS A 338 17.43 9.69 -12.03
C LYS A 338 16.40 10.24 -11.04
N PRO A 339 15.34 10.91 -11.53
CA PRO A 339 14.26 11.38 -10.67
C PRO A 339 13.38 10.25 -10.11
N PHE A 340 13.40 9.07 -10.76
CA PHE A 340 12.65 7.89 -10.36
C PHE A 340 13.49 6.62 -10.56
N VAL A 341 13.38 5.68 -9.63
CA VAL A 341 14.00 4.34 -9.71
C VAL A 341 12.96 3.25 -9.43
N PRO A 342 13.02 2.08 -10.08
CA PRO A 342 12.09 0.98 -9.78
C PRO A 342 12.34 0.41 -8.39
N LEU A 343 11.26 -0.02 -7.72
CA LEU A 343 11.28 -0.69 -6.42
C LEU A 343 10.49 -2.00 -6.50
N ASP A 344 10.90 -3.00 -5.71
CA ASP A 344 10.16 -4.25 -5.54
C ASP A 344 9.25 -4.21 -4.29
N SER A 345 9.55 -3.30 -3.37
CA SER A 345 8.80 -3.06 -2.14
C SER A 345 8.84 -1.58 -1.78
N VAL A 346 7.78 -1.12 -1.12
CA VAL A 346 7.62 0.26 -0.65
C VAL A 346 7.32 0.28 0.85
N GLY A 347 7.57 1.42 1.46
CA GLY A 347 7.12 1.76 2.79
C GLY A 347 5.78 2.46 2.85
N GLY A 348 5.45 2.92 4.06
CA GLY A 348 4.14 3.48 4.40
C GLY A 348 4.19 4.91 4.95
N THR A 349 5.39 5.46 5.17
CA THR A 349 5.55 6.79 5.77
C THR A 349 4.93 7.89 4.91
N MET A 350 5.16 7.84 3.60
CA MET A 350 4.37 8.55 2.61
C MET A 350 4.34 7.74 1.30
N LEU A 351 3.15 7.42 0.80
CA LEU A 351 3.00 6.59 -0.39
C LEU A 351 1.91 7.16 -1.30
N TYR A 352 2.29 7.49 -2.53
CA TYR A 352 1.35 7.85 -3.58
C TYR A 352 0.94 6.62 -4.39
N VAL A 353 -0.36 6.50 -4.69
CA VAL A 353 -0.93 5.44 -5.53
C VAL A 353 -1.98 6.06 -6.44
N ARG A 354 -1.99 5.73 -7.74
CA ARG A 354 -3.14 6.08 -8.60
C ARG A 354 -4.39 5.38 -8.07
N ALA A 355 -5.48 6.13 -7.87
CA ALA A 355 -6.70 5.61 -7.25
C ALA A 355 -7.28 4.38 -7.98
N ASP A 356 -7.12 4.32 -9.31
CA ASP A 356 -7.61 3.20 -10.10
C ASP A 356 -6.94 1.86 -9.76
N ILE A 357 -5.69 1.88 -9.30
CA ILE A 357 -4.96 0.68 -8.87
C ILE A 357 -5.64 0.07 -7.64
N HIS A 358 -6.07 0.92 -6.70
CA HIS A 358 -6.87 0.49 -5.55
C HIS A 358 -8.24 -0.02 -5.97
N ARG A 359 -8.89 0.59 -6.98
CA ARG A 359 -10.19 0.11 -7.51
C ARG A 359 -10.09 -1.26 -8.16
N GLN A 360 -8.94 -1.63 -8.68
CA GLN A 360 -8.68 -2.96 -9.24
C GLN A 360 -8.32 -4.02 -8.17
N GLY A 361 -8.39 -3.65 -6.89
CA GLY A 361 -8.21 -4.58 -5.78
C GLY A 361 -6.79 -4.66 -5.23
N VAL A 362 -5.85 -3.82 -5.69
CA VAL A 362 -4.54 -3.69 -5.04
C VAL A 362 -4.73 -2.98 -3.71
N MET A 363 -4.57 -3.70 -2.62
CA MET A 363 -4.75 -3.21 -1.25
C MET A 363 -3.52 -3.55 -0.42
N PHE A 364 -3.46 -3.09 0.84
CA PHE A 364 -2.41 -3.56 1.77
C PHE A 364 -2.76 -4.99 2.20
N PRO A 365 -1.95 -6.01 1.91
CA PRO A 365 -2.32 -7.36 2.28
C PRO A 365 -2.40 -7.53 3.81
N VAL A 366 -3.48 -8.13 4.28
CA VAL A 366 -3.75 -8.34 5.71
C VAL A 366 -3.06 -9.59 6.28
N HIS A 367 -2.38 -10.34 5.43
CA HIS A 367 -1.63 -11.54 5.76
C HIS A 367 -0.39 -11.59 4.86
N TYR A 368 0.56 -12.46 5.16
CA TYR A 368 1.71 -12.68 4.30
C TYR A 368 1.28 -13.39 3.01
N VAL A 369 1.31 -12.71 1.86
CA VAL A 369 0.81 -13.28 0.59
C VAL A 369 1.81 -14.17 -0.13
N ILE A 370 3.11 -13.97 0.13
CA ILE A 370 4.17 -14.71 -0.54
C ILE A 370 4.32 -16.07 0.16
N GLY A 371 4.12 -17.14 -0.62
CA GLY A 371 4.12 -18.52 -0.13
C GLY A 371 2.84 -18.95 0.56
N SER A 372 1.74 -18.19 0.42
CA SER A 372 0.43 -18.61 0.90
C SER A 372 -0.11 -19.80 0.11
N GLU A 373 -0.75 -20.71 0.83
CA GLU A 373 -1.45 -21.87 0.28
C GLU A 373 -2.85 -21.96 0.92
N TRP A 374 -3.72 -22.83 0.40
CA TRP A 374 -5.07 -23.02 0.96
C TRP A 374 -5.08 -23.36 2.45
N GLY A 375 -4.08 -24.11 2.94
CA GLY A 375 -4.00 -24.53 4.35
C GLY A 375 -3.12 -23.65 5.24
N TRP A 376 -2.26 -22.80 4.66
CA TRP A 376 -1.20 -22.12 5.41
C TRP A 376 -1.02 -20.67 4.97
N GLU A 377 -0.87 -19.78 5.95
CA GLU A 377 -0.42 -18.43 5.68
C GLU A 377 1.00 -18.46 5.11
N GLY A 378 1.28 -17.53 4.19
CA GLY A 378 2.61 -17.32 3.65
C GLY A 378 3.60 -16.84 4.71
N TYR A 379 4.77 -16.46 4.23
CA TYR A 379 5.85 -16.03 5.11
C TYR A 379 6.32 -14.61 4.81
N ASP A 380 5.94 -13.99 3.69
CA ASP A 380 6.42 -12.68 3.31
C ASP A 380 5.37 -11.82 2.56
N GLY A 381 5.63 -10.53 2.40
CA GLY A 381 4.77 -9.61 1.67
C GLY A 381 3.46 -9.30 2.42
N ILE A 382 3.55 -8.76 3.63
CA ILE A 382 2.40 -8.23 4.36
C ILE A 382 2.37 -6.69 4.26
N GLU A 383 1.18 -6.12 4.29
CA GLU A 383 0.96 -4.67 4.35
C GLU A 383 1.63 -3.89 3.19
N THR A 384 2.60 -3.02 3.43
CA THR A 384 3.23 -2.17 2.40
C THR A 384 4.15 -2.97 1.50
N GLU A 385 4.91 -3.91 2.09
CA GLU A 385 5.83 -4.76 1.32
C GLU A 385 5.09 -5.76 0.42
N GLY A 386 3.86 -6.14 0.77
CA GLY A 386 3.00 -6.99 -0.07
C GLY A 386 2.24 -6.25 -1.17
N LEU A 387 2.17 -4.91 -1.09
CA LEU A 387 1.40 -4.09 -2.02
C LEU A 387 2.01 -4.12 -3.43
N CYS A 388 3.32 -3.92 -3.55
CA CYS A 388 4.02 -3.95 -4.84
C CYS A 388 3.99 -5.34 -5.49
N TYR A 389 4.18 -6.38 -4.68
CA TYR A 389 4.06 -7.77 -5.12
C TYR A 389 2.67 -8.03 -5.75
N SER A 390 1.60 -7.60 -5.08
CA SER A 390 0.24 -7.75 -5.59
C SER A 390 0.00 -6.90 -6.85
N ALA A 391 0.50 -5.67 -6.87
CA ALA A 391 0.34 -4.74 -7.99
C ALA A 391 1.02 -5.23 -9.28
N HIS A 392 2.16 -5.91 -9.16
CA HIS A 392 2.93 -6.43 -10.29
C HIS A 392 2.14 -7.43 -11.14
N PHE A 393 1.29 -8.27 -10.54
CA PHE A 393 0.44 -9.21 -11.29
C PHE A 393 -0.60 -8.52 -12.17
N LEU A 394 -0.93 -7.26 -11.88
CA LEU A 394 -1.85 -6.43 -12.68
C LEU A 394 -1.11 -5.49 -13.64
N GLY A 395 0.22 -5.63 -13.77
CA GLY A 395 1.04 -4.83 -14.69
C GLY A 395 1.44 -3.45 -14.17
N TYR A 396 1.20 -3.14 -12.89
CA TYR A 396 1.65 -1.91 -12.25
C TYR A 396 3.08 -2.02 -11.73
N LYS A 397 3.76 -0.89 -11.55
CA LYS A 397 5.14 -0.84 -11.03
C LYS A 397 5.28 0.11 -9.85
N CYS A 398 6.10 -0.27 -8.89
CA CYS A 398 6.50 0.61 -7.79
C CYS A 398 7.77 1.40 -8.12
N TRP A 399 7.82 2.64 -7.64
CA TRP A 399 8.89 3.59 -7.93
C TRP A 399 9.31 4.35 -6.66
N GLY A 400 10.61 4.63 -6.56
CA GLY A 400 11.18 5.52 -5.55
C GLY A 400 11.61 6.87 -6.16
N MET A 401 11.51 7.95 -5.40
CA MET A 401 12.01 9.30 -5.74
C MET A 401 13.29 9.63 -4.97
N PRO A 402 14.50 9.24 -5.45
CA PRO A 402 15.73 9.34 -4.67
C PRO A 402 16.25 10.78 -4.46
N GLN A 403 15.66 11.76 -5.14
CA GLN A 403 16.00 13.19 -5.04
C GLN A 403 15.07 13.96 -4.10
N ASP A 404 13.98 13.32 -3.66
CA ASP A 404 12.94 13.96 -2.85
C ASP A 404 12.87 13.25 -1.50
N ALA A 405 12.97 14.03 -0.43
CA ALA A 405 12.98 13.51 0.93
C ALA A 405 11.92 14.19 1.79
N ILE A 406 11.24 13.38 2.59
CA ILE A 406 10.39 13.79 3.71
C ILE A 406 11.12 13.52 5.02
N GLN A 407 10.67 14.17 6.09
CA GLN A 407 11.27 13.98 7.41
C GLN A 407 10.27 13.33 8.35
N HIS A 408 10.77 12.44 9.19
CA HIS A 408 10.06 11.81 10.29
C HIS A 408 10.50 12.42 11.63
N VAL A 409 9.60 12.52 12.62
CA VAL A 409 9.84 13.16 13.94
C VAL A 409 10.94 12.54 14.83
N TRP A 410 11.55 11.40 14.46
CA TRP A 410 12.25 10.51 15.44
C TRP A 410 13.77 10.47 15.34
#